data_AF-A0A970DQD5-F1
#
_entry.id   AF-A0A970DQD5-F1
#
_cell.length_a   1.000
_cell.length_b   1.000
_cell.length_c   1.000
_cell.angle_alpha   90.00
_cell.angle_beta   90.00
_cell.angle_gamma   90.00
#
_symmetry.space_group_name_H-M   'P 1'
#
loop_
_entity.id
_entity.type
_entity.pdbx_description
1 polymer ?
#
loop_
_entity_poly.entity_id
_entity_poly.type
_entity_poly.pdbx_seq_one_letter_code
_entity_poly.pdbx_strand_id
1 'polypeptide(L)'
;MKKINFNGRFFIIGGVIVLLVCLGGLKLAAVGKENSKRNFVKEDIEEFKLSDYYIYIRETNIDENFGEVTDSDKARKIAEDVWRENYGIESKDYENLLIYYDFDEDAWLVKADIPENRVEKVPHILIDSRKGKVLGVWREMTTAVVNGL
;
A
#
# COMPACT_ATOMS: atom_id res chain seq x y z
N MET A 1 65.45 6.14 -33.89
CA MET A 1 64.10 6.05 -33.31
C MET A 1 64.18 5.12 -32.11
N LYS A 2 63.99 5.64 -30.88
CA LYS A 2 64.29 4.92 -29.63
C LYS A 2 63.15 3.95 -29.29
N LYS A 3 63.48 2.66 -29.16
CA LYS A 3 62.62 1.60 -28.61
C LYS A 3 62.27 1.93 -27.15
N ILE A 4 60.98 1.92 -26.82
CA ILE A 4 60.49 2.01 -25.45
C ILE A 4 60.37 0.57 -24.92
N ASN A 5 61.20 0.20 -23.95
CA ASN A 5 61.09 -1.09 -23.26
C ASN A 5 60.02 -1.00 -22.17
N PHE A 6 58.93 -1.76 -22.33
CA PHE A 6 57.84 -1.84 -21.36
C PHE A 6 58.18 -2.85 -20.24
N ASN A 7 58.32 -2.37 -19.00
CA ASN A 7 58.50 -3.22 -17.82
C ASN A 7 57.14 -3.70 -17.30
N GLY A 8 56.82 -4.97 -17.52
CA GLY A 8 55.56 -5.65 -17.18
C GLY A 8 55.20 -5.78 -15.69
N ARG A 9 55.89 -5.08 -14.78
CA ARG A 9 55.59 -5.08 -13.34
C ARG A 9 54.56 -4.02 -12.94
N PHE A 10 54.47 -2.91 -13.67
CA PHE A 10 53.51 -1.83 -13.37
C PHE A 10 52.07 -2.18 -13.77
N PHE A 11 51.88 -3.05 -14.78
CA PHE A 11 50.55 -3.50 -15.20
C PHE A 11 49.88 -4.43 -14.19
N ILE A 12 50.66 -5.24 -13.46
CA ILE A 12 50.11 -6.19 -12.47
C ILE A 12 49.54 -5.41 -11.27
N ILE A 13 50.24 -4.36 -10.81
CA ILE A 13 49.79 -3.57 -9.66
C ILE A 13 48.55 -2.72 -10.02
N GLY A 14 48.53 -2.11 -11.21
CA GLY A 14 47.36 -1.36 -11.71
C GLY A 14 46.14 -2.26 -11.94
N GLY A 15 46.33 -3.46 -12.47
CA GLY A 15 45.25 -4.44 -12.70
C GLY A 15 44.65 -5.01 -11.42
N VAL A 16 45.48 -5.28 -10.39
CA VAL A 16 45.01 -5.84 -9.10
C VAL A 16 44.21 -4.82 -8.29
N ILE A 17 44.53 -3.52 -8.37
CA ILE A 17 43.77 -2.46 -7.68
C ILE A 17 42.38 -2.29 -8.30
N VAL A 18 42.26 -2.36 -9.63
CA VAL A 18 40.94 -2.29 -10.30
C VAL A 18 40.07 -3.50 -9.96
N LEU A 19 40.66 -4.69 -9.83
CA LEU A 19 39.94 -5.92 -9.51
C LEU A 19 39.46 -5.97 -8.04
N LEU A 20 40.20 -5.36 -7.11
CA LEU A 20 39.80 -5.26 -5.70
C LEU A 20 38.68 -4.23 -5.46
N VAL A 21 38.61 -3.15 -6.26
CA VAL A 21 37.52 -2.16 -6.16
C VAL A 21 36.20 -2.70 -6.72
N CYS A 22 36.22 -3.60 -7.70
CA CYS A 22 35.01 -4.27 -8.21
C CYS A 22 34.40 -5.29 -7.23
N LEU A 23 35.20 -5.86 -6.32
CA LEU A 23 34.73 -6.81 -5.30
C LEU A 23 34.32 -6.11 -3.98
N GLY A 24 34.69 -4.84 -3.80
CA GLY A 24 34.33 -4.01 -2.65
C GLY A 24 33.00 -3.26 -2.76
N GLY A 25 32.23 -3.52 -3.83
CA GLY A 25 30.87 -3.00 -4.03
C GLY A 25 29.85 -3.70 -3.13
N LEU A 26 30.03 -3.54 -1.83
CA LEU A 26 29.16 -3.92 -0.75
C LEU A 26 27.76 -3.32 -0.96
N LYS A 27 26.84 -4.09 -1.56
CA LYS A 27 25.39 -3.88 -1.35
C LYS A 27 24.94 -4.84 -0.24
N LEU A 28 25.46 -4.58 0.97
CA LEU A 28 24.77 -4.96 2.20
C LEU A 28 23.52 -4.10 2.28
N ALA A 29 22.39 -4.71 1.89
CA ALA A 29 21.05 -4.52 2.48
C ALA A 29 20.01 -5.20 1.58
N ALA A 30 20.27 -6.42 1.13
CA ALA A 30 19.17 -7.36 0.93
C ALA A 30 18.96 -8.09 2.27
N VAL A 31 18.58 -7.33 3.31
CA VAL A 31 17.66 -7.87 4.29
C VAL A 31 16.39 -8.08 3.49
N GLY A 32 16.30 -9.27 2.89
CA GLY A 32 15.03 -9.81 2.46
C GLY A 32 14.20 -9.83 3.72
N LYS A 33 13.37 -8.80 3.88
CA LYS A 33 12.21 -8.83 4.76
C LYS A 33 11.56 -10.16 4.43
N GLU A 34 11.67 -11.10 5.36
CA GLU A 34 10.90 -12.33 5.32
C GLU A 34 9.47 -11.82 5.28
N ASN A 35 8.91 -11.76 4.07
CA ASN A 35 7.51 -11.54 3.86
C ASN A 35 6.89 -12.81 4.42
N SER A 36 6.68 -12.81 5.74
CA SER A 36 5.67 -13.60 6.40
C SER A 36 4.52 -13.66 5.40
N LYS A 37 4.25 -14.87 4.91
CA LYS A 37 3.14 -15.15 4.02
C LYS A 37 1.88 -14.71 4.75
N ARG A 38 1.55 -13.43 4.65
CA ARG A 38 0.29 -12.90 5.12
C ARG A 38 -0.75 -13.52 4.21
N ASN A 39 -1.59 -14.35 4.80
CA ASN A 39 -2.81 -14.79 4.17
C ASN A 39 -3.67 -13.54 4.01
N PHE A 40 -3.51 -12.83 2.89
CA PHE A 40 -4.47 -11.82 2.50
C PHE A 40 -5.72 -12.60 2.12
N VAL A 41 -6.65 -12.68 3.05
CA VAL A 41 -8.00 -13.15 2.76
C VAL A 41 -8.61 -12.06 1.88
N LYS A 42 -8.57 -12.34 0.58
CA LYS A 42 -9.31 -11.63 -0.44
C LYS A 42 -10.73 -12.18 -0.35
N GLU A 43 -11.67 -11.38 0.12
CA GLU A 43 -13.08 -11.73 0.03
C GLU A 43 -13.78 -10.74 -0.89
N ASP A 44 -14.32 -11.35 -1.95
CA ASP A 44 -15.52 -11.03 -2.70
C ASP A 44 -15.83 -9.55 -2.93
N ILE A 45 -15.76 -9.18 -4.21
CA ILE A 45 -16.34 -7.92 -4.68
C ILE A 45 -17.85 -8.05 -4.49
N GLU A 46 -18.31 -7.56 -3.34
CA GLU A 46 -19.72 -7.40 -3.04
C GLU A 46 -20.23 -6.09 -3.64
N GLU A 47 -21.53 -6.04 -3.92
CA GLU A 47 -22.19 -4.84 -4.44
C GLU A 47 -22.52 -3.88 -3.28
N PHE A 48 -22.13 -2.62 -3.43
CA PHE A 48 -22.58 -1.51 -2.58
C PHE A 48 -23.18 -0.41 -3.44
N LYS A 49 -23.92 0.53 -2.82
CA LYS A 49 -24.41 1.74 -3.50
C LYS A 49 -23.77 2.99 -2.91
N LEU A 50 -23.10 3.78 -3.75
CA LEU A 50 -22.43 5.02 -3.35
C LEU A 50 -23.39 6.04 -2.72
N SER A 51 -24.65 6.05 -3.17
CA SER A 51 -25.71 6.92 -2.66
C SER A 51 -25.92 6.80 -1.15
N ASP A 52 -25.66 5.64 -0.58
CA ASP A 52 -25.90 5.36 0.85
C ASP A 52 -24.88 6.08 1.75
N TYR A 53 -23.78 6.56 1.16
CA TYR A 53 -22.65 7.18 1.86
C TYR A 53 -22.54 8.69 1.65
N TYR A 54 -23.61 9.34 1.16
CA TYR A 54 -23.60 10.77 0.81
C TYR A 54 -23.12 11.69 1.96
N ILE A 55 -23.44 11.37 3.22
CA ILE A 55 -23.00 12.15 4.38
C ILE A 55 -21.47 12.16 4.50
N TYR A 56 -20.83 11.00 4.38
CA TYR A 56 -19.37 10.87 4.49
C TYR A 56 -18.63 11.54 3.33
N ILE A 57 -19.22 11.52 2.13
CA ILE A 57 -18.68 12.21 0.96
C ILE A 57 -18.68 13.73 1.20
N ARG A 58 -19.79 14.26 1.70
CA ARG A 58 -19.95 15.72 1.94
C ARG A 58 -19.01 16.25 3.03
N GLU A 59 -18.68 15.43 4.03
CA GLU A 59 -17.85 15.83 5.16
C GLU A 59 -16.34 15.68 4.88
N THR A 60 -15.97 15.00 3.79
CA THR A 60 -14.58 14.74 3.46
C THR A 60 -13.93 15.96 2.80
N ASN A 61 -12.76 16.35 3.32
CA ASN A 61 -11.95 17.47 2.82
C ASN A 61 -10.61 17.01 2.21
N ILE A 62 -10.50 15.74 1.83
CA ILE A 62 -9.30 15.18 1.20
C ILE A 62 -9.37 15.43 -0.30
N ASP A 63 -8.38 16.15 -0.84
CA ASP A 63 -8.24 16.43 -2.28
C ASP A 63 -7.05 15.65 -2.86
N GLU A 64 -7.08 14.33 -2.66
CA GLU A 64 -6.08 13.41 -3.19
C GLU A 64 -6.60 12.71 -4.44
N ASN A 65 -5.70 12.51 -5.39
CA ASN A 65 -5.97 11.86 -6.67
C ASN A 65 -4.84 10.89 -7.02
N PHE A 66 -5.23 9.65 -7.30
CA PHE A 66 -4.30 8.53 -7.55
C PHE A 66 -4.33 8.04 -9.01
N GLY A 67 -5.00 8.79 -9.90
CA GLY A 67 -5.32 8.36 -11.25
C GLY A 67 -6.26 7.15 -11.31
N GLU A 68 -6.68 6.77 -12.50
CA GLU A 68 -7.66 5.69 -12.74
C GLU A 68 -7.37 4.40 -11.95
N VAL A 69 -8.38 3.87 -11.27
CA VAL A 69 -8.32 2.70 -10.37
C VAL A 69 -9.03 1.53 -11.02
N THR A 70 -8.30 0.81 -11.86
CA THR A 70 -8.83 -0.25 -12.72
C THR A 70 -9.15 -1.56 -12.01
N ASP A 71 -8.64 -1.75 -10.78
CA ASP A 71 -8.75 -3.02 -10.06
C ASP A 71 -8.73 -2.85 -8.53
N SER A 72 -9.17 -3.91 -7.86
CA SER A 72 -9.25 -3.99 -6.40
C SER A 72 -7.89 -3.88 -5.72
N ASP A 73 -6.80 -4.32 -6.38
CA ASP A 73 -5.45 -4.24 -5.79
C ASP A 73 -4.96 -2.80 -5.70
N LYS A 74 -5.26 -1.99 -6.71
CA LYS A 74 -4.97 -0.56 -6.68
C LYS A 74 -5.86 0.16 -5.66
N ALA A 75 -7.16 -0.16 -5.60
CA ALA A 75 -8.07 0.40 -4.59
C ALA A 75 -7.59 0.12 -3.16
N ARG A 76 -7.16 -1.12 -2.88
CA ARG A 76 -6.55 -1.51 -1.60
C ARG A 76 -5.32 -0.67 -1.26
N LYS A 77 -4.36 -0.53 -2.18
CA LYS A 77 -3.12 0.21 -1.90
C LYS A 77 -3.40 1.67 -1.55
N ILE A 78 -4.32 2.29 -2.30
CA ILE A 78 -4.77 3.66 -2.01
C ILE A 78 -5.37 3.73 -0.60
N ALA A 79 -6.25 2.79 -0.24
CA ALA A 79 -6.82 2.74 1.09
C ALA A 79 -5.76 2.64 2.20
N GLU A 80 -4.81 1.72 2.06
CA GLU A 80 -3.72 1.53 3.00
C GLU A 80 -2.85 2.79 3.15
N ASP A 81 -2.55 3.46 2.04
CA ASP A 81 -1.73 4.67 2.03
C ASP A 81 -2.48 5.83 2.71
N VAL A 82 -3.72 6.07 2.33
CA VAL A 82 -4.57 7.14 2.89
C VAL A 82 -4.79 6.94 4.39
N TRP A 83 -5.10 5.71 4.83
CA TRP A 83 -5.31 5.44 6.26
C TRP A 83 -4.02 5.54 7.07
N ARG A 84 -2.88 5.14 6.52
CA ARG A 84 -1.58 5.34 7.16
C ARG A 84 -1.30 6.83 7.37
N GLU A 85 -1.57 7.64 6.36
CA GLU A 85 -1.31 9.09 6.42
C GLU A 85 -2.29 9.83 7.33
N ASN A 86 -3.58 9.49 7.29
CA ASN A 86 -4.61 10.19 8.05
C ASN A 86 -4.77 9.69 9.49
N TYR A 87 -4.55 8.40 9.72
CA TYR A 87 -4.86 7.74 11.00
C TYR A 87 -3.67 7.01 11.63
N GLY A 88 -2.54 6.87 10.93
CA GLY A 88 -1.41 6.08 11.41
C GLY A 88 -1.66 4.58 11.45
N ILE A 89 -2.66 4.09 10.69
CA ILE A 89 -3.05 2.68 10.65
C ILE A 89 -2.14 1.91 9.69
N GLU A 90 -1.63 0.76 10.13
CA GLU A 90 -0.83 -0.16 9.33
C GLU A 90 -1.61 -1.44 9.00
N SER A 91 -1.19 -2.16 7.96
CA SER A 91 -1.83 -3.43 7.55
C SER A 91 -1.67 -4.60 8.50
N LYS A 92 -1.13 -4.37 9.70
CA LYS A 92 -1.08 -5.35 10.80
C LYS A 92 -2.18 -5.09 11.85
N ASP A 93 -2.86 -3.95 11.75
CA ASP A 93 -3.84 -3.49 12.73
C ASP A 93 -5.26 -4.02 12.43
N TYR A 94 -5.44 -4.68 11.29
CA TYR A 94 -6.68 -5.36 10.88
C TYR A 94 -6.38 -6.75 10.32
N GLU A 95 -7.37 -7.64 10.38
CA GLU A 95 -7.21 -9.03 9.91
C GLU A 95 -7.50 -9.14 8.41
N ASN A 96 -8.62 -8.57 7.96
CA ASN A 96 -9.05 -8.63 6.57
C ASN A 96 -9.33 -7.23 6.00
N LEU A 97 -9.49 -7.17 4.67
CA LEU A 97 -9.99 -6.00 3.96
C LEU A 97 -11.19 -6.42 3.14
N LEU A 98 -12.25 -5.64 3.24
CA LEU A 98 -13.47 -5.83 2.47
C LEU A 98 -13.50 -4.76 1.37
N ILE A 99 -13.61 -5.20 0.12
CA ILE A 99 -13.50 -4.34 -1.07
C ILE A 99 -14.77 -4.52 -1.91
N TYR A 100 -15.50 -3.44 -2.09
CA TYR A 100 -16.78 -3.40 -2.80
C TYR A 100 -16.66 -2.51 -4.03
N TYR A 101 -17.50 -2.77 -5.03
CA TYR A 101 -17.58 -1.93 -6.23
C TYR A 101 -19.04 -1.57 -6.55
N ASP A 102 -19.27 -0.29 -6.82
CA ASP A 102 -20.53 0.20 -7.38
C ASP A 102 -20.34 0.39 -8.89
N PHE A 103 -20.94 -0.52 -9.67
CA PHE A 103 -20.85 -0.51 -11.12
C PHE A 103 -21.64 0.63 -11.78
N ASP A 104 -22.63 1.19 -11.10
CA ASP A 104 -23.46 2.27 -11.65
C ASP A 104 -22.74 3.63 -11.54
N GLU A 105 -22.01 3.83 -10.44
CA GLU A 105 -21.32 5.10 -10.15
C GLU A 105 -19.80 5.06 -10.39
N ASP A 106 -19.27 3.90 -10.82
CA ASP A 106 -17.84 3.65 -10.99
C ASP A 106 -17.02 4.01 -9.74
N ALA A 107 -17.36 3.40 -8.60
CA ALA A 107 -16.74 3.71 -7.32
C ALA A 107 -16.30 2.47 -6.55
N TRP A 108 -15.17 2.59 -5.86
CA TRP A 108 -14.67 1.58 -4.91
C TRP A 108 -14.99 2.00 -3.48
N LEU A 109 -15.42 1.04 -2.66
CA LEU A 109 -15.43 1.16 -1.21
C LEU A 109 -14.42 0.15 -0.65
N VAL A 110 -13.52 0.61 0.20
CA VAL A 110 -12.60 -0.27 0.94
C VAL A 110 -12.81 -0.02 2.42
N LYS A 111 -12.94 -1.09 3.21
CA LYS A 111 -12.99 -1.01 4.68
C LYS A 111 -12.13 -2.09 5.30
N ALA A 112 -11.52 -1.78 6.43
CA ALA A 112 -10.83 -2.79 7.22
C ALA A 112 -11.84 -3.70 7.94
N ASP A 113 -11.45 -4.93 8.18
CA ASP A 113 -12.16 -5.83 9.08
C ASP A 113 -11.38 -5.93 10.39
N ILE A 114 -12.00 -5.44 11.46
CA ILE A 114 -11.43 -5.50 12.80
C ILE A 114 -12.10 -6.68 13.51
N PRO A 115 -11.33 -7.55 14.17
CA PRO A 115 -11.86 -8.69 14.92
C PRO A 115 -13.04 -8.33 15.81
N GLU A 116 -14.09 -9.15 15.79
CA GLU A 116 -15.34 -8.93 16.56
C GLU A 116 -15.10 -8.74 18.07
N ASN A 117 -13.97 -9.24 18.60
CA ASN A 117 -13.60 -9.09 20.00
C ASN A 117 -12.93 -7.75 20.34
N ARG A 118 -12.86 -6.81 19.39
CA ARG A 118 -12.31 -5.47 19.59
C ARG A 118 -13.36 -4.41 19.28
N VAL A 119 -13.54 -3.48 20.23
CA VAL A 119 -14.26 -2.22 19.98
C VAL A 119 -13.25 -1.23 19.45
N GLU A 120 -13.26 -1.01 18.14
CA GLU A 120 -12.33 -0.09 17.50
C GLU A 120 -13.00 0.61 16.32
N LYS A 121 -12.36 1.69 15.89
CA LYS A 121 -12.84 2.52 14.80
C LYS A 121 -12.35 1.96 13.47
N VAL A 122 -13.21 1.27 12.74
CA VAL A 122 -12.98 0.71 11.40
C VAL A 122 -12.78 1.82 10.38
N PRO A 123 -11.60 1.93 9.76
CA PRO A 123 -11.38 2.86 8.67
C PRO A 123 -12.08 2.42 7.39
N HIS A 124 -12.67 3.39 6.70
CA HIS A 124 -13.35 3.25 5.42
C HIS A 124 -12.80 4.29 4.44
N ILE A 125 -12.86 3.98 3.15
CA ILE A 125 -12.56 4.93 2.08
C ILE A 125 -13.44 4.65 0.86
N LEU A 126 -13.90 5.74 0.23
CA LEU A 126 -14.56 5.75 -1.07
C LEU A 126 -13.66 6.39 -2.12
N ILE A 127 -13.57 5.77 -3.29
CA ILE A 127 -12.68 6.20 -4.38
C ILE A 127 -13.46 6.20 -5.70
N ASP A 128 -13.49 7.32 -6.43
CA ASP A 128 -13.97 7.35 -7.81
C ASP A 128 -12.97 6.59 -8.69
N SER A 129 -13.44 5.54 -9.36
CA SER A 129 -12.62 4.62 -10.16
C SER A 129 -11.95 5.34 -11.33
N ARG A 130 -12.67 6.23 -12.01
CA ARG A 130 -12.20 6.88 -13.25
C ARG A 130 -11.01 7.81 -13.02
N LYS A 131 -11.00 8.52 -11.90
CA LYS A 131 -9.97 9.53 -11.59
C LYS A 131 -9.07 9.12 -10.42
N GLY A 132 -9.43 8.10 -9.66
CA GLY A 132 -8.79 7.79 -8.38
C GLY A 132 -8.93 8.92 -7.36
N LYS A 133 -10.02 9.70 -7.46
CA LYS A 133 -10.29 10.76 -6.49
C LYS A 133 -10.85 10.14 -5.22
N VAL A 134 -10.30 10.51 -4.07
CA VAL A 134 -10.88 10.16 -2.78
C VAL A 134 -12.20 10.92 -2.61
N LEU A 135 -13.29 10.19 -2.49
CA LEU A 135 -14.64 10.74 -2.31
C LEU A 135 -14.99 10.87 -0.83
N GLY A 136 -14.53 9.92 0.00
CA GLY A 136 -14.88 9.85 1.41
C GLY A 136 -13.83 9.09 2.21
N VAL A 137 -13.48 9.58 3.41
CA VAL A 137 -12.66 8.80 4.37
C VAL A 137 -13.22 9.02 5.77
N TRP A 138 -13.54 7.94 6.46
CA TRP A 138 -14.09 8.02 7.82
C TRP A 138 -13.70 6.79 8.64
N ARG A 139 -14.08 6.86 9.92
CA ARG A 139 -13.89 5.78 10.89
C ARG A 139 -15.17 5.55 11.67
N GLU A 140 -15.67 4.32 11.66
CA GLU A 140 -16.92 3.93 12.34
C GLU A 140 -16.62 2.89 13.43
N MET A 141 -17.32 2.95 14.56
CA MET A 141 -17.08 1.96 15.64
C MET A 141 -17.62 0.59 15.25
N THR A 142 -16.82 -0.47 15.44
CA THR A 142 -17.32 -1.84 15.41
C THR A 142 -18.39 -2.02 16.49
N THR A 143 -19.59 -2.44 16.09
CA THR A 143 -20.69 -2.74 16.99
C THR A 143 -20.52 -4.13 17.60
N ALA A 144 -19.47 -4.33 18.41
CA ALA A 144 -19.31 -5.58 19.15
C ALA A 144 -20.31 -5.72 20.33
N VAL A 145 -20.99 -4.64 20.77
CA VAL A 145 -21.90 -4.70 21.93
C VAL A 145 -23.06 -3.70 21.82
N VAL A 146 -24.20 -4.11 21.25
CA VAL A 146 -25.52 -3.55 21.63
C VAL A 146 -26.59 -4.64 21.83
N ASN A 147 -26.24 -5.94 21.75
CA ASN A 147 -27.18 -7.04 22.07
C ASN A 147 -27.07 -7.52 23.53
N GLY A 148 -26.69 -6.64 24.45
CA GLY A 148 -26.46 -6.98 25.87
C GLY A 148 -26.87 -5.91 26.88
N LEU A 149 -27.83 -5.05 26.55
CA LEU A 149 -28.48 -4.11 27.48
C LEU A 149 -29.98 -4.33 27.51
#